data_AF-A0A075WIJ0-F1
#
_entry.id   AF-A0A075WIJ0-F1
#
_cell.length_a   1.000
_cell.length_b   1.000
_cell.length_c   1.000
_cell.angle_alpha   90.00
_cell.angle_beta   90.00
_cell.angle_gamma   90.00
#
_symmetry.space_group_name_H-M   'P 1'
#
loop_
_entity.id
_entity.type
_entity.pdbx_description
1 polymer ?
#
loop_
_entity_poly.entity_id
_entity_poly.type
_entity_poly.pdbx_seq_one_letter_code
_entity_poly.pdbx_strand_id
1 'polypeptide(L)'
;MTRKLGELESLKRTCEKFKEEMVKITGENDIRSRCYDIFTDYLEYFESILTILQDIEKEKRRNWGGKASKQILVSLISAIEYSMRKISEMYPRSPLYYRLKMNRDCVNSKTHSLREIVYASADVGIIDRRLKHSFENLIDIRNLLMHNNAICYADGVKIIGDVRIEMKKYNSISINLKNLLGIIKTAIEIFHRWNVSLANSNSKTVFTLRRL
;
A
#
# COMPACT_ATOMS: atom_id res chain seq x y z
N MET A 1 -17.99 -16.33 -10.05
CA MET A 1 -17.30 -16.14 -8.75
C MET A 1 -15.91 -16.76 -8.78
N THR A 2 -15.76 -17.92 -9.43
CA THR A 2 -14.49 -18.56 -9.85
C THR A 2 -13.47 -17.57 -10.44
N ARG A 3 -13.90 -16.65 -11.32
CA ARG A 3 -13.03 -15.61 -11.89
C ARG A 3 -12.45 -14.63 -10.86
N LYS A 4 -13.19 -14.34 -9.77
CA LYS A 4 -12.79 -13.40 -8.71
C LYS A 4 -11.83 -14.04 -7.71
N LEU A 5 -12.00 -15.33 -7.42
CA LEU A 5 -11.02 -16.14 -6.69
C LEU A 5 -9.72 -16.24 -7.50
N GLY A 6 -9.81 -16.39 -8.82
CA GLY A 6 -8.65 -16.33 -9.72
C GLY A 6 -7.88 -15.01 -9.67
N GLU A 7 -8.55 -13.86 -9.47
CA GLU A 7 -7.89 -12.56 -9.29
C GLU A 7 -7.15 -12.47 -7.95
N LEU A 8 -7.74 -12.99 -6.86
CA LEU A 8 -7.07 -13.07 -5.55
C LEU A 8 -5.84 -14.00 -5.60
N GLU A 9 -5.99 -15.17 -6.21
CA GLU A 9 -4.89 -16.11 -6.40
C GLU A 9 -3.75 -15.49 -7.25
N SER A 10 -4.10 -14.73 -8.28
CA SER A 10 -3.12 -13.97 -9.05
C SER A 10 -2.39 -12.91 -8.21
N LEU A 11 -3.06 -12.29 -7.25
CA LEU A 11 -2.43 -11.32 -6.34
C LEU A 11 -1.47 -11.99 -5.37
N LYS A 12 -1.85 -13.13 -4.77
CA LYS A 12 -0.96 -13.91 -3.90
C LYS A 12 0.30 -14.35 -4.64
N ARG A 13 0.16 -14.87 -5.86
CA ARG A 13 1.32 -15.21 -6.72
C ARG A 13 2.18 -13.99 -7.06
N THR A 14 1.58 -12.81 -7.17
CA THR A 14 2.32 -11.56 -7.38
C THR A 14 3.14 -11.20 -6.14
N CYS A 15 2.57 -11.36 -4.93
CA CYS A 15 3.31 -11.18 -3.67
C CYS A 15 4.50 -12.14 -3.57
N GLU A 16 4.33 -13.42 -3.92
CA GLU A 16 5.44 -14.39 -3.87
C GLU A 16 6.55 -14.02 -4.87
N LYS A 17 6.21 -13.63 -6.10
CA LYS A 17 7.20 -13.14 -7.08
C LYS A 17 7.96 -11.92 -6.57
N PHE A 18 7.26 -10.96 -5.97
CA PHE A 18 7.89 -9.76 -5.42
C PHE A 18 8.79 -10.06 -4.21
N LYS A 19 8.44 -11.05 -3.40
CA LYS A 19 9.29 -11.56 -2.32
C LYS A 19 10.57 -12.18 -2.88
N GLU A 20 10.46 -13.11 -3.83
CA GLU A 20 11.61 -13.74 -4.49
C GLU A 20 12.54 -12.70 -5.13
N GLU A 21 11.95 -11.70 -5.82
CA GLU A 21 12.69 -10.60 -6.42
C GLU A 21 13.43 -9.78 -5.37
N MET A 22 12.78 -9.41 -4.26
CA MET A 22 13.45 -8.67 -3.19
C MET A 22 14.58 -9.47 -2.54
N VAL A 23 14.39 -10.76 -2.27
CA VAL A 23 15.46 -11.63 -1.76
C VAL A 23 16.64 -11.67 -2.73
N LYS A 24 16.38 -11.73 -4.05
CA LYS A 24 17.43 -11.70 -5.07
C LYS A 24 18.17 -10.37 -5.12
N ILE A 25 17.47 -9.24 -4.95
CA ILE A 25 18.08 -7.89 -4.95
C ILE A 25 18.92 -7.66 -3.71
N THR A 26 18.46 -8.08 -2.54
CA THR A 26 19.10 -7.76 -1.26
C THR A 26 20.07 -8.84 -0.79
N GLY A 27 19.92 -10.07 -1.26
CA GLY A 27 20.62 -11.25 -0.75
C GLY A 27 20.12 -11.72 0.61
N GLU A 28 19.06 -11.12 1.15
CA GLU A 28 18.59 -11.31 2.53
C GLU A 28 17.08 -11.54 2.58
N ASN A 29 16.65 -12.46 3.45
CA ASN A 29 15.23 -12.67 3.75
C ASN A 29 14.80 -11.90 5.01
N ASP A 30 14.63 -10.60 4.87
CA ASP A 30 14.30 -9.66 5.95
C ASP A 30 12.95 -8.96 5.75
N ILE A 31 12.68 -7.86 6.46
CA ILE A 31 11.40 -7.15 6.36
C ILE A 31 11.08 -6.61 4.94
N ARG A 32 12.09 -6.44 4.06
CA ARG A 32 11.90 -6.02 2.66
C ARG A 32 11.23 -7.12 1.82
N SER A 33 11.45 -8.39 2.16
CA SER A 33 10.83 -9.55 1.50
C SER A 33 9.66 -10.12 2.31
N ARG A 34 9.79 -10.25 3.64
CA ARG A 34 8.77 -10.83 4.53
C ARG A 34 7.48 -10.03 4.60
N CYS A 35 7.49 -8.75 4.23
CA CYS A 35 6.26 -7.96 4.17
C CYS A 35 5.25 -8.51 3.15
N TYR A 36 5.70 -9.20 2.10
CA TYR A 36 4.79 -9.80 1.12
C TYR A 36 4.07 -11.03 1.67
N ASP A 37 4.67 -11.77 2.61
CA ASP A 37 3.99 -12.87 3.32
C ASP A 37 2.77 -12.32 4.09
N ILE A 38 2.97 -11.20 4.80
CA ILE A 38 1.87 -10.51 5.51
C ILE A 38 0.77 -10.05 4.54
N PHE A 39 1.12 -9.59 3.34
CA PHE A 39 0.11 -9.23 2.34
C PHE A 39 -0.67 -10.46 1.87
N THR A 40 0.01 -11.58 1.65
CA THR A 40 -0.61 -12.87 1.31
C THR A 40 -1.58 -13.32 2.40
N ASP A 41 -1.17 -13.27 3.68
CA ASP A 41 -2.02 -13.63 4.82
C ASP A 41 -3.31 -12.80 4.86
N TYR A 42 -3.21 -11.48 4.60
CA TYR A 42 -4.40 -10.62 4.53
C TYR A 42 -5.31 -10.99 3.36
N LEU A 43 -4.76 -11.35 2.20
CA LEU A 43 -5.54 -11.79 1.04
C LEU A 43 -6.23 -13.14 1.29
N GLU A 44 -5.57 -14.08 1.97
CA GLU A 44 -6.13 -15.37 2.39
C GLU A 44 -7.25 -15.20 3.41
N TYR A 45 -7.06 -14.33 4.39
CA TYR A 45 -8.10 -13.98 5.35
C TYR A 45 -9.32 -13.37 4.64
N PHE A 46 -9.10 -12.46 3.69
CA PHE A 46 -10.18 -11.86 2.91
C PHE A 46 -10.91 -12.89 2.05
N GLU A 47 -10.20 -13.81 1.39
CA GLU A 47 -10.79 -14.92 0.66
C GLU A 47 -11.66 -15.79 1.56
N SER A 48 -11.17 -16.14 2.76
CA SER A 48 -11.91 -16.92 3.75
C SER A 48 -13.21 -16.24 4.15
N ILE A 49 -13.18 -14.92 4.40
CA ILE A 49 -14.40 -14.14 4.65
C ILE A 49 -15.33 -14.19 3.44
N LEU A 50 -14.83 -13.95 2.24
CA LEU A 50 -15.65 -13.96 1.03
C LEU A 50 -16.33 -15.32 0.83
N THR A 51 -15.67 -16.42 1.15
CA THR A 51 -16.23 -17.78 1.11
C THR A 51 -17.34 -17.96 2.14
N ILE A 52 -17.12 -17.60 3.41
CA ILE A 52 -18.14 -17.66 4.47
C ILE A 52 -19.39 -16.85 4.09
N LEU A 53 -19.20 -15.68 3.50
CA LEU A 53 -20.30 -14.81 3.08
C LEU A 53 -21.17 -15.41 1.95
N GLN A 54 -20.72 -16.47 1.26
CA GLN A 54 -21.49 -17.14 0.21
C GLN A 54 -22.70 -17.91 0.73
N ASP A 55 -22.66 -18.34 1.99
CA ASP A 55 -23.71 -19.18 2.58
C ASP A 55 -24.71 -18.36 3.41
N ILE A 56 -24.51 -17.05 3.50
CA ILE A 56 -25.36 -16.15 4.27
C ILE A 56 -26.41 -15.48 3.36
N GLU A 57 -27.58 -15.18 3.93
CA GLU A 57 -28.65 -14.36 3.34
C GLU A 57 -28.12 -13.12 2.60
N LYS A 58 -28.72 -12.83 1.44
CA LYS A 58 -28.27 -11.80 0.49
C LYS A 58 -28.08 -10.41 1.12
N GLU A 59 -28.96 -10.01 2.02
CA GLU A 59 -28.91 -8.71 2.69
C GLU A 59 -27.73 -8.59 3.66
N LYS A 60 -27.57 -9.61 4.53
CA LYS A 60 -26.41 -9.73 5.41
C LYS A 60 -25.11 -9.81 4.60
N ARG A 61 -25.08 -10.59 3.51
CA ARG A 61 -23.93 -10.67 2.59
C ARG A 61 -23.52 -9.31 2.03
N ARG A 62 -24.48 -8.48 1.62
CA ARG A 62 -24.21 -7.13 1.11
C ARG A 62 -23.57 -6.24 2.19
N ASN A 63 -24.13 -6.25 3.40
CA ASN A 63 -23.64 -5.44 4.50
C ASN A 63 -22.25 -5.90 4.99
N TRP A 64 -22.09 -7.18 5.29
CA TRP A 64 -20.83 -7.75 5.76
C TRP A 64 -19.74 -7.76 4.68
N GLY A 65 -20.10 -8.00 3.42
CA GLY A 65 -19.16 -7.91 2.30
C GLY A 65 -18.61 -6.49 2.10
N GLY A 66 -19.45 -5.47 2.32
CA GLY A 66 -19.01 -4.07 2.33
C GLY A 66 -18.02 -3.79 3.47
N LYS A 67 -18.30 -4.26 4.69
CA LYS A 67 -17.38 -4.11 5.84
C LYS A 67 -16.05 -4.83 5.61
N ALA A 68 -16.08 -6.07 5.14
CA ALA A 68 -14.89 -6.86 4.84
C ALA A 68 -14.02 -6.19 3.76
N SER A 69 -14.66 -5.66 2.72
CA SER A 69 -13.98 -4.93 1.63
C SER A 69 -13.27 -3.66 2.12
N LYS A 70 -13.87 -2.92 3.06
CA LYS A 70 -13.22 -1.77 3.70
C LYS A 70 -12.02 -2.21 4.54
N GLN A 71 -12.22 -3.24 5.37
CA GLN A 71 -11.20 -3.73 6.29
C GLN A 71 -9.94 -4.21 5.55
N ILE A 72 -10.08 -5.00 4.47
CA ILE A 72 -8.92 -5.51 3.74
C ILE A 72 -8.07 -4.37 3.16
N LEU A 73 -8.69 -3.35 2.58
CA LEU A 73 -7.96 -2.22 2.01
C LEU A 73 -7.24 -1.42 3.09
N VAL A 74 -7.90 -1.17 4.22
CA VAL A 74 -7.30 -0.48 5.37
C VAL A 74 -6.12 -1.28 5.92
N SER A 75 -6.31 -2.58 6.19
CA SER A 75 -5.28 -3.45 6.74
C SER A 75 -4.05 -3.49 5.83
N LEU A 76 -4.25 -3.64 4.52
CA LEU A 76 -3.16 -3.74 3.56
C LEU A 76 -2.37 -2.43 3.43
N ILE A 77 -3.04 -1.28 3.36
CA ILE A 77 -2.34 0.02 3.33
C ILE A 77 -1.63 0.30 4.67
N SER A 78 -2.20 -0.14 5.79
CA SER A 78 -1.57 -0.01 7.12
C SER A 78 -0.31 -0.89 7.23
N ALA A 79 -0.34 -2.08 6.65
CA ALA A 79 0.81 -2.96 6.57
C ALA A 79 1.92 -2.36 5.68
N ILE A 80 1.55 -1.78 4.53
CA ILE A 80 2.47 -1.01 3.68
C ILE A 80 3.11 0.14 4.47
N GLU A 81 2.34 0.93 5.21
CA GLU A 81 2.85 2.02 6.05
C GLU A 81 3.86 1.51 7.08
N TYR A 82 3.52 0.44 7.79
CA TYR A 82 4.41 -0.19 8.76
C TYR A 82 5.72 -0.64 8.10
N SER A 83 5.64 -1.35 6.97
CA SER A 83 6.80 -1.88 6.25
C SER A 83 7.66 -0.75 5.71
N MET A 84 7.09 0.27 5.06
CA MET A 84 7.83 1.41 4.55
C MET A 84 8.60 2.13 5.67
N ARG A 85 7.98 2.32 6.83
CA ARG A 85 8.63 2.90 8.01
C ARG A 85 9.84 2.06 8.43
N LYS A 86 9.65 0.75 8.61
CA LYS A 86 10.72 -0.13 9.07
C LYS A 86 11.85 -0.27 8.07
N ILE A 87 11.54 -0.41 6.79
CA ILE A 87 12.54 -0.50 5.72
C ILE A 87 13.34 0.81 5.64
N SER A 88 12.70 1.97 5.79
CA SER A 88 13.40 3.27 5.80
C SER A 88 14.40 3.38 6.96
N GLU A 89 14.07 2.79 8.13
CA GLU A 89 14.95 2.74 9.31
C GLU A 89 16.18 1.85 9.11
N MET A 90 16.12 0.86 8.19
CA MET A 90 17.25 -0.05 7.91
C MET A 90 18.42 0.62 7.19
N TYR A 91 18.18 1.79 6.57
CA TYR A 91 19.20 2.50 5.80
C TYR A 91 19.50 3.87 6.42
N PRO A 92 20.20 3.92 7.57
CA PRO A 92 20.43 5.14 8.35
C PRO A 92 21.31 6.19 7.65
N ARG A 93 21.86 5.86 6.47
CA ARG A 93 22.65 6.76 5.62
C ARG A 93 21.97 7.06 4.29
N SER A 94 20.76 6.57 4.06
CA SER A 94 20.02 6.84 2.83
C SER A 94 19.51 8.29 2.79
N PRO A 95 19.42 8.93 1.61
CA PRO A 95 18.80 10.25 1.46
C PRO A 95 17.40 10.31 2.08
N LEU A 96 16.62 9.23 1.94
CA LEU A 96 15.28 9.11 2.54
C LEU A 96 15.34 9.19 4.07
N TYR A 97 16.26 8.46 4.71
CA TYR A 97 16.41 8.49 6.16
C TYR A 97 16.76 9.90 6.66
N TYR A 98 17.69 10.58 6.00
CA TYR A 98 18.05 11.95 6.35
C TYR A 98 16.87 12.91 6.16
N ARG A 99 16.14 12.81 5.03
CA ARG A 99 14.96 13.64 4.77
C ARG A 99 13.89 13.43 5.85
N LEU A 100 13.65 12.20 6.25
CA LEU A 100 12.71 11.86 7.33
C LEU A 100 13.19 12.36 8.70
N LYS A 101 14.49 12.31 8.98
CA LYS A 101 15.06 12.83 10.23
C LYS A 101 15.09 14.35 10.31
N MET A 102 15.36 15.06 9.21
CA MET A 102 15.32 16.53 9.17
C MET A 102 13.93 17.09 9.51
N ASN A 103 12.87 16.32 9.25
CA ASN A 103 11.51 16.70 9.63
C ASN A 103 11.18 16.45 11.12
N ARG A 104 12.11 15.92 11.93
CA ARG A 104 11.88 15.61 13.36
C ARG A 104 12.04 16.78 14.32
N ASP A 105 12.48 17.94 13.85
CA ASP A 105 12.64 19.13 14.69
C ASP A 105 11.29 19.71 15.19
N CYS A 106 10.16 19.16 14.73
CA CYS A 106 8.85 19.40 15.32
C CYS A 106 8.51 18.30 16.35
N VAL A 107 8.78 18.62 17.61
CA VAL A 107 8.23 18.08 18.87
C VAL A 107 7.16 16.97 18.68
N ASN A 108 7.48 15.73 19.11
CA ASN A 108 6.59 14.57 19.35
C ASN A 108 6.33 13.51 18.25
N SER A 109 6.88 13.60 17.04
CA SER A 109 6.69 12.49 16.06
C SER A 109 7.64 11.31 16.32
N LYS A 110 7.25 10.36 17.20
CA LYS A 110 7.96 9.07 17.35
C LYS A 110 7.81 8.16 16.11
N THR A 111 6.88 8.45 15.20
CA THR A 111 6.58 7.63 14.03
C THR A 111 6.17 8.48 12.82
N HIS A 112 6.86 8.31 11.68
CA HIS A 112 6.46 8.92 10.42
C HIS A 112 5.21 8.24 9.85
N SER A 113 4.23 9.05 9.44
CA SER A 113 3.03 8.64 8.72
C SER A 113 3.35 8.23 7.28
N LEU A 114 2.49 7.43 6.67
CA LEU A 114 2.61 7.04 5.25
C LEU A 114 2.76 8.25 4.32
N ARG A 115 2.02 9.34 4.61
CA ARG A 115 2.09 10.57 3.81
C ARG A 115 3.47 11.20 3.87
N GLU A 116 4.06 11.31 5.05
CA GLU A 116 5.41 11.87 5.22
C GLU A 116 6.46 11.03 4.49
N ILE A 117 6.36 9.69 4.57
CA ILE A 117 7.27 8.79 3.87
C ILE A 117 7.15 8.94 2.35
N VAL A 118 5.93 8.99 1.83
CA VAL A 118 5.69 9.17 0.38
C VAL A 118 6.24 10.50 -0.12
N TYR A 119 6.02 11.59 0.63
CA TYR A 119 6.52 12.92 0.24
C TYR A 119 8.05 12.97 0.28
N ALA A 120 8.65 12.49 1.37
CA ALA A 120 10.11 12.39 1.46
C ALA A 120 10.70 11.51 0.35
N SER A 121 10.04 10.39 0.01
CA SER A 121 10.48 9.50 -1.07
C SER A 121 10.44 10.17 -2.44
N ALA A 122 9.44 11.01 -2.70
CA ALA A 122 9.37 11.78 -3.94
C ALA A 122 10.45 12.87 -3.99
N ASP A 123 10.66 13.59 -2.88
CA ASP A 123 11.69 14.63 -2.78
C ASP A 123 13.10 14.10 -3.07
N VAL A 124 13.39 12.87 -2.66
CA VAL A 124 14.70 12.22 -2.90
C VAL A 124 14.73 11.37 -4.18
N GLY A 125 13.69 11.43 -5.01
CA GLY A 125 13.65 10.76 -6.31
C GLY A 125 13.47 9.24 -6.28
N ILE A 126 13.04 8.64 -5.16
CA ILE A 126 12.74 7.20 -5.07
C ILE A 126 11.46 6.87 -5.85
N ILE A 127 10.50 7.79 -5.87
CA ILE A 127 9.26 7.65 -6.64
C ILE A 127 9.03 8.88 -7.51
N ASP A 128 8.45 8.67 -8.68
CA ASP A 128 8.06 9.76 -9.57
C ASP A 128 6.73 10.42 -9.13
N ARG A 129 6.37 11.51 -9.84
CA ARG A 129 5.12 12.25 -9.60
C ARG A 129 3.86 11.39 -9.76
N ARG A 130 3.85 10.42 -10.68
CA ARG A 130 2.68 9.58 -10.96
C ARG A 130 2.45 8.58 -9.82
N LEU A 131 3.51 7.95 -9.33
CA LEU A 131 3.48 7.05 -8.18
C LEU A 131 3.12 7.81 -6.90
N LYS A 132 3.70 8.99 -6.68
CA LYS A 132 3.34 9.88 -5.57
C LYS A 132 1.83 10.17 -5.57
N HIS A 133 1.28 10.56 -6.72
CA HIS A 133 -0.14 10.87 -6.83
C HIS A 133 -1.04 9.65 -6.55
N SER A 134 -0.63 8.46 -6.99
CA SER A 134 -1.36 7.22 -6.69
C SER A 134 -1.35 6.89 -5.20
N PHE A 135 -0.22 7.09 -4.52
CA PHE A 135 -0.12 6.97 -3.07
C PHE A 135 -1.00 8.00 -2.34
N GLU A 136 -1.02 9.27 -2.78
CA GLU A 136 -1.87 10.30 -2.20
C GLU A 136 -3.34 9.92 -2.28
N ASN A 137 -3.80 9.45 -3.45
CA ASN A 137 -5.17 8.99 -3.63
C ASN A 137 -5.48 7.74 -2.79
N LEU A 138 -4.54 6.81 -2.62
CA LEU A 138 -4.69 5.67 -1.71
C LEU A 138 -4.84 6.09 -0.25
N ILE A 139 -4.01 7.03 0.22
CA ILE A 139 -4.07 7.58 1.59
C ILE A 139 -5.42 8.26 1.82
N ASP A 140 -5.87 9.07 0.86
CA ASP A 140 -7.15 9.77 0.97
C ASP A 140 -8.33 8.79 1.04
N ILE A 141 -8.34 7.75 0.18
CA ILE A 141 -9.38 6.71 0.21
C ILE A 141 -9.34 5.93 1.52
N ARG A 142 -8.15 5.54 2.01
CA ARG A 142 -8.02 4.87 3.33
C ARG A 142 -8.62 5.73 4.44
N ASN A 143 -8.28 7.01 4.48
CA ASN A 143 -8.75 7.92 5.52
C ASN A 143 -10.26 8.13 5.45
N LEU A 144 -10.83 8.23 4.25
CA LEU A 144 -12.29 8.28 4.04
C LEU A 144 -12.98 7.03 4.57
N LEU A 145 -12.42 5.85 4.29
CA LEU A 145 -12.95 4.57 4.75
C LEU A 145 -12.88 4.41 6.28
N MET A 146 -11.79 4.90 6.89
CA MET A 146 -11.54 4.78 8.33
C MET A 146 -12.32 5.78 9.18
N HIS A 147 -12.33 7.05 8.80
CA HIS A 147 -12.77 8.13 9.68
C HIS A 147 -14.16 8.68 9.32
N ASN A 148 -14.58 8.57 8.07
CA ASN A 148 -15.79 9.24 7.59
C ASN A 148 -16.90 8.25 7.19
N ASN A 149 -16.80 6.99 7.60
CA ASN A 149 -17.71 5.93 7.19
C ASN A 149 -17.84 5.78 5.66
N ALA A 150 -16.83 6.21 4.91
CA ALA A 150 -16.82 6.32 3.44
C ALA A 150 -17.57 7.53 2.84
N ILE A 151 -18.02 8.51 3.64
CA ILE A 151 -18.74 9.71 3.17
C ILE A 151 -17.76 10.76 2.62
N CYS A 152 -18.03 11.28 1.42
CA CYS A 152 -17.21 12.29 0.75
C CYS A 152 -17.53 13.71 1.23
N TYR A 153 -16.49 14.55 1.35
CA TYR A 153 -16.65 15.98 1.66
C TYR A 153 -16.74 16.89 0.43
N ALA A 154 -16.36 16.39 -0.75
CA ALA A 154 -16.36 17.14 -1.99
C ALA A 154 -16.62 16.21 -3.18
N ASP A 155 -17.08 16.80 -4.27
CA ASP A 155 -17.16 16.14 -5.57
C ASP A 155 -15.76 16.00 -6.19
N GLY A 156 -15.54 14.96 -6.98
CA GLY A 156 -14.29 14.79 -7.71
C GLY A 156 -14.05 13.37 -8.20
N VAL A 157 -12.85 13.13 -8.72
CA VAL A 157 -12.42 11.80 -9.16
C VAL A 157 -11.04 11.52 -8.59
N LYS A 158 -10.90 10.39 -7.91
CA LYS A 158 -9.61 9.86 -7.45
C LYS A 158 -9.17 8.77 -8.42
N ILE A 159 -7.89 8.77 -8.78
CA ILE A 159 -7.31 7.81 -9.74
C ILE A 159 -6.20 7.03 -9.04
N ILE A 160 -6.35 5.71 -8.95
CA ILE A 160 -5.36 4.80 -8.36
C ILE A 160 -5.02 3.76 -9.41
N GLY A 161 -3.84 3.90 -10.03
CA GLY A 161 -3.51 3.11 -11.21
C GLY A 161 -4.52 3.38 -12.33
N ASP A 162 -5.20 2.34 -12.80
CA ASP A 162 -6.26 2.44 -13.81
C ASP A 162 -7.68 2.51 -13.20
N VAL A 163 -7.80 2.47 -11.87
CA VAL A 163 -9.09 2.53 -11.18
C VAL A 163 -9.48 3.99 -10.95
N ARG A 164 -10.64 4.37 -11.50
CA ARG A 164 -11.27 5.67 -11.25
C ARG A 164 -12.36 5.50 -10.19
N ILE A 165 -12.31 6.34 -9.16
CA ILE A 165 -13.30 6.40 -8.08
C ILE A 165 -13.96 7.76 -8.14
N GLU A 166 -15.21 7.78 -8.56
CA GLU A 166 -16.03 8.98 -8.56
C GLU A 166 -16.51 9.27 -7.14
N MET A 167 -16.31 10.51 -6.72
CA MET A 167 -16.73 11.02 -5.43
C MET A 167 -17.83 12.04 -5.66
N LYS A 168 -18.92 11.88 -4.92
CA LYS A 168 -20.00 12.86 -4.86
C LYS A 168 -20.14 13.35 -3.43
N LYS A 169 -20.15 14.66 -3.23
CA LYS A 169 -20.23 15.31 -1.93
C LYS A 169 -21.43 14.78 -1.13
N TYR A 170 -21.20 14.47 0.14
CA TYR A 170 -22.15 13.88 1.09
C TYR A 170 -22.63 12.45 0.76
N ASN A 171 -22.15 11.85 -0.33
CA ASN A 171 -22.43 10.46 -0.64
C ASN A 171 -21.32 9.54 -0.15
N SER A 172 -21.70 8.31 0.16
CA SER A 172 -20.76 7.23 0.45
C SER A 172 -20.07 6.76 -0.83
N ILE A 173 -18.74 6.58 -0.79
CA ILE A 173 -18.03 5.96 -1.91
C ILE A 173 -18.48 4.51 -2.08
N SER A 174 -18.78 4.13 -3.32
CA SER A 174 -19.12 2.76 -3.68
C SER A 174 -17.98 2.16 -4.50
N ILE A 175 -17.25 1.22 -3.90
CA ILE A 175 -16.18 0.47 -4.57
C ILE A 175 -16.68 -0.96 -4.75
N ASN A 176 -16.88 -1.37 -6.00
CA ASN A 176 -17.19 -2.76 -6.31
C ASN A 176 -15.93 -3.64 -6.14
N LEU A 177 -16.12 -4.95 -5.98
CA LEU A 177 -15.01 -5.87 -5.71
C LEU A 177 -13.91 -5.87 -6.81
N LYS A 178 -14.27 -5.71 -8.09
CA LYS A 178 -13.28 -5.65 -9.18
C LYS A 178 -12.36 -4.43 -9.00
N ASN A 179 -12.96 -3.27 -8.74
CA ASN A 179 -12.22 -2.03 -8.49
C ASN A 179 -11.39 -2.13 -7.21
N LEU A 180 -11.92 -2.76 -6.16
CA LEU A 180 -11.20 -3.03 -4.91
C LEU A 180 -9.93 -3.85 -5.17
N LEU A 181 -10.04 -4.96 -5.89
CA LEU A 181 -8.89 -5.82 -6.22
C LEU A 181 -7.88 -5.07 -7.10
N GLY A 182 -8.35 -4.22 -8.03
CA GLY A 182 -7.47 -3.34 -8.81
C GLY A 182 -6.71 -2.30 -7.96
N ILE A 183 -7.38 -1.73 -6.95
CA ILE A 183 -6.75 -0.80 -5.99
C ILE A 183 -5.70 -1.53 -5.16
N ILE A 184 -6.04 -2.72 -4.62
CA ILE A 184 -5.11 -3.56 -3.85
C ILE A 184 -3.89 -3.94 -4.69
N LYS A 185 -4.12 -4.40 -5.93
CA LYS A 185 -3.06 -4.69 -6.89
C LYS A 185 -2.11 -3.52 -7.04
N THR A 186 -2.68 -2.34 -7.33
CA THR A 186 -1.92 -1.11 -7.52
C THR A 186 -1.13 -0.76 -6.27
N ALA A 187 -1.73 -0.86 -5.07
CA ALA A 187 -1.07 -0.56 -3.80
C ALA A 187 0.17 -1.46 -3.57
N ILE A 188 0.05 -2.76 -3.83
CA ILE A 188 1.17 -3.71 -3.72
C ILE A 188 2.25 -3.39 -4.76
N GLU A 189 1.88 -3.13 -6.01
CA GLU A 189 2.82 -2.82 -7.09
C GLU A 189 3.60 -1.52 -6.85
N ILE A 190 2.94 -0.45 -6.42
CA ILE A 190 3.63 0.82 -6.13
C ILE A 190 4.54 0.70 -4.90
N PHE A 191 4.14 -0.08 -3.89
CA PHE A 191 4.99 -0.38 -2.74
C PHE A 191 6.22 -1.17 -3.17
N HIS A 192 6.04 -2.20 -4.01
CA HIS A 192 7.14 -3.00 -4.51
C HIS A 192 8.15 -2.15 -5.29
N ARG A 193 7.68 -1.30 -6.21
CA ARG A 193 8.54 -0.36 -6.95
C ARG A 193 9.31 0.58 -6.02
N TRP A 194 8.66 1.09 -4.98
CA TRP A 194 9.33 1.91 -3.96
C TRP A 194 10.44 1.12 -3.24
N ASN A 195 10.15 -0.12 -2.84
CA ASN A 195 11.07 -0.98 -2.11
C ASN A 195 12.31 -1.35 -2.94
N VAL A 196 12.10 -1.74 -4.21
CA VAL A 196 13.16 -1.98 -5.19
C VAL A 196 14.01 -0.73 -5.42
N SER A 197 13.36 0.42 -5.61
CA SER A 197 14.06 1.70 -5.88
C SER A 197 14.95 2.11 -4.71
N LEU A 198 14.47 1.93 -3.48
CA LEU A 198 15.25 2.21 -2.28
C LEU A 198 16.44 1.25 -2.14
N ALA A 199 16.25 -0.05 -2.37
CA ALA A 199 17.34 -1.03 -2.34
C ALA A 199 18.43 -0.71 -3.38
N ASN A 200 18.04 -0.35 -4.60
CA ASN A 200 18.95 -0.01 -5.70
C ASN A 200 19.64 1.36 -5.53
N SER A 201 18.98 2.33 -4.87
CA SER A 201 19.59 3.64 -4.60
C SER A 201 20.74 3.53 -3.60
N ASN A 202 20.67 2.56 -2.69
CA ASN A 202 21.73 2.32 -1.70
C ASN A 202 22.93 1.55 -2.29
N SER A 203 22.73 0.66 -3.26
CA SER A 203 23.85 -0.04 -3.91
C SER A 203 24.75 0.90 -4.72
N LYS A 204 24.20 1.97 -5.30
CA LYS A 204 24.97 2.99 -6.03
C LYS A 204 25.74 3.94 -5.12
N THR A 205 25.21 4.27 -3.95
CA THR A 205 25.84 5.23 -3.02
C THR A 205 27.13 4.70 -2.39
N VAL A 206 27.30 3.37 -2.29
CA VAL A 206 28.54 2.74 -1.78
C VAL A 206 29.73 2.95 -2.73
N PHE A 207 29.50 3.16 -4.03
CA PHE A 207 30.58 3.38 -5.00
C PHE A 207 31.10 4.82 -5.04
N THR A 208 30.29 5.80 -4.68
CA THR A 208 30.70 7.22 -4.73
C THR A 208 31.47 7.66 -3.48
N LEU A 209 31.23 7.02 -2.33
CA LEU A 209 31.95 7.31 -1.07
C LEU A 209 33.28 6.56 -0.90
N ARG A 210 33.67 5.70 -1.86
CA ARG A 210 35.00 5.07 -1.91
C ARG A 210 35.99 5.81 -2.84
N ARG A 211 35.59 6.96 -3.40
CA ARG A 211 36.40 7.77 -4.33
C ARG A 211 36.61 9.22 -3.88
N LEU A 212 36.29 9.53 -2.63
CA LEU A 212 36.68 10.77 -1.94
C LEU A 212 37.47 10.37 -0.69
#